data_AF-A0A498KWB8-F1
#
_entry.id   AF-A0A498KWB8-F1
#
_cell.length_a   1.000
_cell.length_b   1.000
_cell.length_c   1.000
_cell.angle_alpha   90.00
_cell.angle_beta   90.00
_cell.angle_gamma   90.00
#
_symmetry.space_group_name_H-M   'P 1'
#
loop_
_entity.id
_entity.type
_entity.pdbx_description
1 polymer ?
#
loop_
_entity_poly.entity_id
_entity_poly.type
_entity_poly.pdbx_seq_one_letter_code
_entity_poly.pdbx_strand_id
1 'polypeptide(L)'
;MKWRCEHCGKPHERNDPPCDNCGHSEFEKAVVPMAPEAEDEEATKTYAWICTECGNDHPKHTPPCDRCGNATLERRELSYDEDEIVDEMLEDSSGRASTADVSYLDVLDAKLVLLFLGVAALVAYLALGFLGVVQIPGISPTPPVPGNATTADGLVFADVESAYVDELNARRSAEGFANLTADENLASAATYLNQQVVRAEYGDSDSPSVDRSEIDSRLGDDCADGYAPATYSYDLDQASDTPTERELARRLAESYERTSSFEDTADELIGVDLHAGPDGVLYVTRIVC
;
A
#
# COMPACT_ATOMS: atom_id res chain seq x y z
N MET A 1 10.67 -37.79 9.14
CA MET A 1 9.98 -38.23 10.37
C MET A 1 9.50 -39.65 10.12
N LYS A 2 9.85 -40.63 10.96
CA LYS A 2 9.61 -42.06 10.65
C LYS A 2 8.44 -42.65 11.42
N TRP A 3 7.99 -42.00 12.49
CA TRP A 3 6.93 -42.46 13.36
C TRP A 3 5.92 -41.34 13.60
N ARG A 4 4.68 -41.68 13.89
CA ARG A 4 3.65 -40.74 14.35
C ARG A 4 2.84 -41.39 15.47
N CYS A 5 2.33 -40.56 16.39
CA CYS A 5 1.40 -41.05 17.40
C CYS A 5 0.09 -41.47 16.76
N GLU A 6 -0.35 -42.70 17.01
CA GLU A 6 -1.63 -43.22 16.47
C GLU A 6 -2.83 -42.41 16.95
N HIS A 7 -2.73 -41.83 18.15
CA HIS A 7 -3.84 -41.11 18.75
C HIS A 7 -3.88 -39.62 18.35
N CYS A 8 -2.76 -38.90 18.47
CA CYS A 8 -2.74 -37.44 18.21
C CYS A 8 -2.08 -37.05 16.89
N GLY A 9 -1.52 -38.00 16.14
CA GLY A 9 -0.88 -37.75 14.84
C GLY A 9 0.46 -37.01 14.90
N LYS A 10 0.96 -36.63 16.09
CA LYS A 10 2.22 -35.90 16.23
C LYS A 10 3.38 -36.73 15.66
N PRO A 11 4.23 -36.16 14.80
CA PRO A 11 5.38 -36.87 14.24
C PRO A 11 6.51 -37.02 15.26
N HIS A 12 7.17 -38.17 15.22
CA HIS A 12 8.32 -38.52 16.06
C HIS A 12 9.47 -39.09 15.21
N GLU A 13 10.70 -38.85 15.67
CA GLU A 13 11.90 -39.35 15.00
C GLU A 13 12.17 -40.83 15.27
N ARG A 14 11.75 -41.32 16.45
CA ARG A 14 11.98 -42.67 16.96
C ARG A 14 10.72 -43.24 17.62
N ASN A 15 10.62 -44.56 17.73
CA ASN A 15 9.54 -45.22 18.45
C ASN A 15 9.89 -45.30 19.94
N ASP A 16 9.58 -44.26 20.71
CA ASP A 16 9.94 -44.12 22.13
C ASP A 16 8.73 -43.67 22.98
N PRO A 17 7.79 -44.59 23.28
CA PRO A 17 6.64 -44.27 24.10
C PRO A 17 7.03 -44.02 25.56
N PRO A 18 6.32 -43.14 26.29
CA PRO A 18 5.04 -42.53 25.94
C PRO A 18 5.15 -41.27 25.08
N CYS A 19 4.07 -40.95 24.33
CA CYS A 19 3.95 -39.69 23.60
C CYS A 19 4.06 -38.50 24.54
N ASP A 20 5.00 -37.60 24.25
CA ASP A 20 5.24 -36.38 25.02
C ASP A 20 4.05 -35.41 25.03
N ASN A 21 3.14 -35.52 24.06
CA ASN A 21 1.98 -34.64 23.94
C ASN A 21 0.72 -35.20 24.61
N CYS A 22 0.42 -36.48 24.41
CA CYS A 22 -0.85 -37.07 24.86
C CYS A 22 -0.71 -38.27 25.80
N GLY A 23 0.51 -38.69 26.12
CA GLY A 23 0.78 -39.82 27.02
C GLY A 23 0.47 -41.20 26.45
N HIS A 24 0.05 -41.30 25.19
CA HIS A 24 -0.27 -42.57 24.56
C HIS A 24 0.99 -43.40 24.28
N SER A 25 0.90 -44.73 24.43
CA SER A 25 2.05 -45.64 24.45
C SER A 25 2.35 -46.31 23.11
N GLU A 26 1.63 -45.98 22.04
CA GLU A 26 1.77 -46.64 20.73
C GLU A 26 2.04 -45.64 19.61
N PHE A 27 3.01 -45.99 18.76
CA PHE A 27 3.46 -45.21 17.61
C PHE A 27 3.48 -46.09 16.35
N GLU A 28 2.98 -45.56 15.25
CA GLU A 28 2.99 -46.22 13.94
C GLU A 28 4.02 -45.57 12.99
N LYS A 29 4.52 -46.32 12.00
CA LYS A 29 5.44 -45.75 11.01
C LYS A 29 4.72 -44.75 10.12
N ALA A 30 5.26 -43.54 10.05
CA ALA A 30 4.77 -42.52 9.13
C ALA A 30 5.11 -42.93 7.70
N VAL A 31 4.11 -43.43 6.98
CA VAL A 31 4.21 -43.71 5.54
C VAL A 31 4.29 -42.38 4.80
N VAL A 32 5.39 -42.13 4.08
CA VAL A 32 5.49 -40.99 3.16
C VAL A 32 4.68 -41.37 1.91
N PRO A 33 3.68 -40.60 1.49
CA PRO A 33 3.03 -40.85 0.21
C PRO A 33 4.05 -40.64 -0.90
N MET A 34 4.48 -41.72 -1.55
CA MET A 34 5.01 -41.62 -2.91
C MET A 34 3.80 -41.52 -3.84
N ALA A 35 3.83 -40.57 -4.77
CA ALA A 35 2.84 -40.50 -5.83
C ALA A 35 2.83 -41.86 -6.57
N PRO A 36 1.67 -42.50 -6.74
CA PRO A 36 1.62 -43.80 -7.39
C PRO A 36 1.99 -43.64 -8.88
N GLU A 37 2.93 -44.46 -9.33
CA GLU A 37 3.14 -44.71 -10.76
C GLU A 37 1.87 -45.40 -11.30
N ALA A 38 1.39 -44.91 -12.42
CA ALA A 38 0.07 -45.14 -12.96
C ALA A 38 -0.10 -46.53 -13.61
N GLU A 39 0.02 -47.64 -12.87
CA GLU A 39 -0.27 -48.99 -13.41
C GLU A 39 -0.88 -49.98 -12.37
N ASP A 40 -1.51 -49.51 -11.30
CA ASP A 40 -2.31 -50.37 -10.40
C ASP A 40 -3.81 -50.01 -10.51
N GLU A 41 -4.57 -50.76 -11.32
CA GLU A 41 -6.02 -50.61 -11.47
C GLU A 41 -6.81 -50.83 -10.15
N GLU A 42 -6.19 -51.44 -9.14
CA GLU A 42 -6.75 -51.57 -7.80
C GLU A 42 -6.65 -50.30 -6.95
N ALA A 43 -5.73 -49.37 -7.27
CA ALA A 43 -5.52 -48.14 -6.51
C ALA A 43 -6.59 -47.06 -6.77
N THR A 44 -7.39 -47.21 -7.83
CA THR A 44 -8.45 -46.26 -8.23
C THR A 44 -9.81 -46.57 -7.62
N LYS A 45 -9.95 -47.72 -6.94
CA LYS A 45 -11.24 -48.18 -6.41
C LYS A 45 -11.54 -47.53 -5.05
N THR A 46 -12.55 -46.68 -5.02
CA THR A 46 -13.02 -46.06 -3.77
C THR A 46 -14.06 -46.97 -3.12
N TYR A 47 -13.92 -47.24 -1.82
CA TYR A 47 -14.85 -48.08 -1.07
C TYR A 47 -15.57 -47.29 0.02
N ALA A 48 -16.85 -47.57 0.23
CA ALA A 48 -17.63 -47.04 1.34
C ALA A 48 -18.38 -48.16 2.09
N TRP A 49 -18.67 -47.93 3.36
CA TRP A 49 -19.46 -48.83 4.19
C TRP A 49 -20.93 -48.39 4.17
N ILE A 50 -21.79 -49.20 3.57
CA ILE A 50 -23.20 -48.85 3.35
C ILE A 50 -24.08 -49.65 4.31
N CYS A 51 -24.97 -48.95 5.01
CA CYS A 51 -25.94 -49.58 5.89
C CYS A 51 -26.94 -50.42 5.09
N THR A 52 -27.10 -51.70 5.48
CA THR A 52 -28.00 -52.63 4.76
C THR A 52 -29.49 -52.28 4.88
N GLU A 53 -29.85 -51.50 5.91
CA GLU A 53 -31.25 -51.14 6.18
C GLU A 53 -31.64 -49.79 5.57
N CYS A 54 -30.81 -48.75 5.74
CA CYS A 54 -31.16 -47.40 5.34
C CYS A 54 -30.32 -46.85 4.18
N GLY A 55 -29.33 -47.59 3.68
CA GLY A 55 -28.49 -47.21 2.55
C GLY A 55 -27.53 -46.05 2.81
N ASN A 56 -27.38 -45.59 4.05
CA ASN A 56 -26.45 -44.50 4.39
C ASN A 56 -25.00 -44.94 4.23
N ASP A 57 -24.17 -44.11 3.59
CA ASP A 57 -22.75 -44.36 3.38
C ASP A 57 -21.90 -43.82 4.53
N HIS A 58 -20.86 -44.57 4.87
CA HIS A 58 -19.94 -44.25 5.95
C HIS A 58 -18.49 -44.40 5.49
N PRO A 59 -17.62 -43.40 5.74
CA PRO A 59 -16.20 -43.49 5.40
C PRO A 59 -15.43 -44.56 6.18
N LYS A 60 -15.93 -44.96 7.35
CA LYS A 60 -15.31 -45.96 8.23
C LYS A 60 -16.36 -46.95 8.75
N HIS A 61 -15.92 -48.17 9.06
CA HIS A 61 -16.79 -49.20 9.62
C HIS A 61 -17.07 -48.94 11.12
N THR A 62 -18.08 -48.13 11.41
CA THR A 62 -18.45 -47.75 12.77
C THR A 62 -19.91 -48.11 13.07
N PRO A 63 -20.24 -49.40 13.25
CA PRO A 63 -21.59 -49.78 13.69
C PRO A 63 -21.81 -49.41 15.17
N PRO A 64 -23.05 -49.00 15.56
CA PRO A 64 -24.26 -48.95 14.75
C PRO A 64 -24.33 -47.73 13.81
N CYS A 65 -25.10 -47.85 12.72
CA CYS A 65 -25.40 -46.76 11.79
C CYS A 65 -26.01 -45.56 12.53
N ASP A 66 -25.43 -44.38 12.35
CA ASP A 66 -25.84 -43.12 13.01
C ASP A 66 -27.29 -42.71 12.71
N ARG A 67 -27.79 -43.05 11.52
CA ARG A 67 -29.11 -42.64 11.05
C ARG A 67 -30.24 -43.55 11.54
N CYS A 68 -30.02 -44.85 11.59
CA CYS A 68 -31.08 -45.84 11.84
C CYS A 68 -30.77 -46.85 12.96
N GLY A 69 -29.56 -46.84 13.52
CA GLY A 69 -29.15 -47.73 14.59
C GLY A 69 -28.84 -49.18 14.18
N ASN A 70 -28.93 -49.52 12.89
CA ASN A 70 -28.62 -50.86 12.40
C ASN A 70 -27.13 -51.20 12.60
N ALA A 71 -26.83 -52.41 13.07
CA ALA A 71 -25.47 -52.84 13.36
C ALA A 71 -24.70 -53.36 12.13
N THR A 72 -25.39 -53.55 11.00
CA THR A 72 -24.81 -54.18 9.81
C THR A 72 -24.47 -53.14 8.75
N LEU A 73 -23.18 -53.05 8.43
CA LEU A 73 -22.63 -52.23 7.37
C LEU A 73 -21.88 -53.14 6.38
N GLU A 74 -22.16 -53.03 5.09
CA GLU A 74 -21.48 -53.78 4.04
C GLU A 74 -20.49 -52.88 3.30
N ARG A 75 -19.27 -53.38 3.05
CA ARG A 75 -18.30 -52.67 2.23
C ARG A 75 -18.69 -52.82 0.76
N ARG A 76 -19.01 -51.72 0.09
CA ARG A 76 -19.28 -51.69 -1.35
C ARG A 76 -18.26 -50.82 -2.07
N GLU A 77 -17.90 -51.25 -3.27
CA GLU A 77 -17.11 -50.45 -4.19
C GLU A 77 -18.01 -49.35 -4.74
N LEU A 78 -17.57 -48.09 -4.65
CA LEU A 78 -18.21 -46.98 -5.33
C LEU A 78 -17.63 -46.93 -6.74
N SER A 79 -18.37 -47.45 -7.70
CA SER A 79 -18.10 -47.21 -9.12
C SER A 79 -18.71 -45.86 -9.48
N TYR A 80 -17.85 -44.90 -9.80
CA TYR A 80 -18.27 -43.68 -10.48
C TYR A 80 -18.00 -43.94 -11.97
N ASP A 81 -19.01 -44.36 -12.73
CA ASP A 81 -18.91 -44.37 -14.19
C ASP A 81 -18.96 -42.91 -14.64
N GLU A 82 -17.81 -42.38 -15.07
CA GLU A 82 -17.70 -40.99 -15.56
C GLU A 82 -18.69 -40.71 -16.70
N ASP A 83 -19.04 -41.74 -17.47
CA ASP A 83 -20.02 -41.68 -18.55
C ASP A 83 -21.48 -41.53 -18.05
N GLU A 84 -21.82 -42.11 -16.89
CA GLU A 84 -23.18 -42.04 -16.30
C GLU A 84 -23.43 -40.68 -15.63
N ILE A 85 -22.41 -40.10 -14.98
CA ILE A 85 -22.50 -38.76 -14.39
C ILE A 85 -22.68 -37.69 -15.47
N VAL A 86 -22.01 -37.87 -16.61
CA VAL A 86 -22.16 -36.98 -17.76
C VAL A 86 -23.56 -37.12 -18.37
N ASP A 87 -24.09 -38.34 -18.53
CA ASP A 87 -25.46 -38.53 -19.03
C ASP A 87 -26.54 -37.97 -18.06
N GLU A 88 -26.41 -38.18 -16.75
CA GLU A 88 -27.38 -37.65 -15.76
C GLU A 88 -27.36 -36.11 -15.69
N MET A 89 -26.18 -35.49 -15.84
CA MET A 89 -26.06 -34.02 -15.95
C MET A 89 -26.54 -33.47 -17.31
N LEU A 90 -26.49 -34.27 -18.37
CA LEU A 90 -27.00 -33.90 -19.70
C LEU A 90 -28.53 -34.03 -19.79
N GLU A 91 -29.15 -34.96 -19.08
CA GLU A 91 -30.61 -35.12 -19.05
C GLU A 91 -31.33 -33.97 -18.31
N ASP A 92 -30.75 -33.40 -17.24
CA ASP A 92 -31.33 -32.22 -16.56
C ASP A 92 -31.09 -30.90 -17.35
N SER A 93 -30.18 -30.92 -18.34
CA SER A 93 -29.83 -29.75 -19.15
C SER A 93 -30.41 -29.77 -20.57
N SER A 94 -31.41 -30.61 -20.85
CA SER A 94 -32.05 -30.80 -22.16
C SER A 94 -32.77 -29.56 -22.76
N GLY A 95 -32.55 -28.36 -22.20
CA GLY A 95 -32.93 -27.08 -22.78
C GLY A 95 -31.77 -26.27 -23.39
N ARG A 96 -30.50 -26.65 -23.22
CA ARG A 96 -29.36 -25.83 -23.69
C ARG A 96 -28.25 -26.70 -24.27
N ALA A 97 -28.21 -26.76 -25.61
CA ALA A 97 -27.19 -27.44 -26.38
C ALA A 97 -25.77 -27.02 -25.93
N SER A 98 -24.94 -28.01 -25.62
CA SER A 98 -23.51 -27.88 -25.33
C SER A 98 -22.74 -27.60 -26.62
N THR A 99 -22.34 -26.35 -26.84
CA THR A 99 -21.25 -26.01 -27.76
C THR A 99 -20.02 -25.64 -26.94
N ALA A 100 -18.91 -26.30 -27.22
CA ALA A 100 -17.62 -26.12 -26.57
C ALA A 100 -16.91 -24.81 -26.98
N ASP A 101 -17.60 -23.68 -26.78
CA ASP A 101 -17.08 -22.32 -27.01
C ASP A 101 -17.47 -21.44 -25.81
N VAL A 102 -17.04 -21.79 -24.59
CA VAL A 102 -17.15 -20.84 -23.46
C VAL A 102 -16.02 -19.83 -23.60
N SER A 103 -16.25 -18.81 -24.42
CA SER A 103 -15.33 -17.68 -24.59
C SER A 103 -15.36 -16.80 -23.33
N TYR A 104 -14.23 -16.19 -22.95
CA TYR A 104 -14.19 -15.18 -21.87
C TYR A 104 -15.17 -14.02 -22.09
N LEU A 105 -15.68 -13.86 -23.31
CA LEU A 105 -16.71 -12.90 -23.67
C LEU A 105 -18.13 -13.30 -23.21
N ASP A 106 -18.41 -14.58 -22.94
CA ASP A 106 -19.71 -15.02 -22.40
C ASP A 106 -19.87 -14.73 -20.90
N VAL A 107 -18.76 -14.46 -20.20
CA VAL A 107 -18.76 -14.00 -18.80
C VAL A 107 -19.13 -12.51 -18.70
N LEU A 108 -19.00 -11.76 -19.80
CA LEU A 108 -19.45 -10.38 -19.89
C LEU A 108 -20.97 -10.34 -20.08
N ASP A 109 -21.71 -10.62 -19.01
CA ASP A 109 -23.11 -10.20 -18.92
C ASP A 109 -23.16 -8.70 -19.21
N ALA A 110 -24.16 -8.24 -19.98
CA ALA A 110 -24.34 -6.83 -20.31
C ALA A 110 -24.34 -5.95 -19.05
N LYS A 111 -24.79 -6.50 -17.92
CA LYS A 111 -24.71 -5.86 -16.60
C LYS A 111 -23.28 -5.66 -16.10
N LEU A 112 -22.39 -6.62 -16.31
CA LEU A 112 -20.99 -6.53 -15.91
C LEU A 112 -20.24 -5.48 -16.74
N VAL A 113 -20.50 -5.45 -18.06
CA VAL A 113 -19.97 -4.41 -18.96
C VAL A 113 -20.43 -3.01 -18.52
N LEU A 114 -21.73 -2.85 -18.23
CA LEU A 114 -22.28 -1.57 -17.75
C LEU A 114 -21.69 -1.15 -16.41
N LEU A 115 -21.47 -2.10 -15.49
CA LEU A 115 -20.82 -1.83 -14.20
C LEU A 115 -19.38 -1.35 -14.40
N PHE A 116 -18.60 -2.03 -15.24
CA PHE A 116 -17.23 -1.64 -15.55
C PHE A 116 -17.16 -0.25 -16.19
N LEU A 117 -18.05 0.06 -17.12
CA LEU A 117 -18.14 1.40 -17.72
C LEU A 117 -18.51 2.46 -16.67
N GLY A 118 -19.42 2.15 -15.76
CA GLY A 118 -19.77 3.03 -14.65
C GLY A 118 -18.60 3.31 -13.71
N VAL A 119 -17.85 2.27 -13.33
CA VAL A 119 -16.64 2.41 -12.50
C VAL A 119 -15.56 3.19 -13.23
N ALA A 120 -15.31 2.89 -14.51
CA ALA A 120 -14.34 3.61 -15.32
C ALA A 120 -14.71 5.10 -15.45
N ALA A 121 -16.00 5.41 -15.63
CA ALA A 121 -16.48 6.79 -15.65
C ALA A 121 -16.30 7.49 -14.30
N LEU A 122 -16.54 6.80 -13.18
CA LEU A 122 -16.29 7.33 -11.84
C LEU A 122 -14.80 7.62 -11.62
N VAL A 123 -13.93 6.68 -11.97
CA VAL A 123 -12.46 6.85 -11.84
C VAL A 123 -11.97 8.01 -12.71
N ALA A 124 -12.45 8.10 -13.95
CA ALA A 124 -12.13 9.23 -14.83
C ALA A 124 -12.62 10.56 -14.25
N TYR A 125 -13.83 10.60 -13.69
CA TYR A 125 -14.38 11.79 -13.03
C TYR A 125 -13.56 12.21 -11.80
N LEU A 126 -13.15 11.26 -10.96
CA LEU A 126 -12.27 11.53 -9.81
C LEU A 126 -10.90 12.05 -10.25
N ALA A 127 -10.30 11.44 -11.29
CA ALA A 127 -9.03 11.90 -11.86
C ALA A 127 -9.14 13.32 -12.44
N LEU A 128 -10.24 13.63 -13.13
CA LEU A 128 -10.51 14.99 -13.62
C LEU A 128 -10.72 15.99 -12.48
N GLY A 129 -11.32 15.57 -11.37
CA GLY A 129 -11.43 16.38 -10.15
C GLY A 129 -10.07 16.66 -9.51
N PHE A 130 -9.21 15.65 -9.40
CA PHE A 130 -7.83 15.82 -8.92
C PHE A 130 -7.01 16.78 -9.80
N LEU A 131 -7.21 16.70 -11.12
CA LEU A 131 -6.58 17.61 -12.09
C LEU A 131 -7.24 19.01 -12.17
N GLY A 132 -8.31 19.26 -11.40
CA GLY A 132 -9.00 20.54 -11.37
C GLY A 132 -9.85 20.85 -12.61
N VAL A 133 -10.10 19.87 -13.49
CA VAL A 133 -10.90 20.05 -14.72
C VAL A 133 -12.40 20.08 -14.42
N VAL A 134 -12.85 19.34 -13.39
CA VAL A 134 -14.26 19.24 -13.01
C VAL A 134 -14.43 19.44 -11.51
N GLN A 135 -15.46 20.20 -11.10
CA GLN A 135 -15.79 20.37 -9.69
C GLN A 135 -16.59 19.16 -9.17
N ILE A 136 -16.12 18.56 -8.07
CA ILE A 136 -16.79 17.48 -7.35
C ILE A 136 -17.62 18.09 -6.21
N PRO A 137 -18.95 17.93 -6.19
CA PRO A 137 -19.78 18.46 -5.10
C PRO A 137 -19.34 17.92 -3.74
N GLY A 138 -19.06 18.81 -2.79
CA GLY A 138 -18.64 18.46 -1.42
C GLY A 138 -17.12 18.26 -1.22
N ILE A 139 -16.34 18.26 -2.30
CA ILE A 139 -14.88 18.30 -2.27
C ILE A 139 -14.50 19.41 -3.25
N SER A 140 -14.41 20.66 -2.79
CA SER A 140 -13.74 21.67 -3.60
C SER A 140 -12.26 21.33 -3.56
N PRO A 141 -11.63 20.82 -4.64
CA PRO A 141 -10.19 20.70 -4.65
C PRO A 141 -9.65 22.11 -4.42
N THR A 142 -8.73 22.27 -3.47
CA THR A 142 -7.98 23.52 -3.40
C THR A 142 -7.32 23.70 -4.76
N PRO A 143 -7.47 24.86 -5.42
CA PRO A 143 -6.86 25.06 -6.72
C PRO A 143 -5.36 24.71 -6.64
N PRO A 144 -4.82 24.05 -7.69
CA PRO A 144 -3.40 23.71 -7.71
C PRO A 144 -2.58 24.99 -7.54
N VAL A 145 -1.50 24.91 -6.77
CA VAL A 145 -0.58 26.03 -6.59
C VAL A 145 0.10 26.29 -7.94
N PRO A 146 0.03 27.51 -8.50
CA PRO A 146 0.67 27.81 -9.78
C PRO A 146 2.18 27.57 -9.74
N GLY A 147 2.77 27.09 -10.83
CA GLY A 147 4.22 26.86 -10.93
C GLY A 147 4.65 25.43 -10.65
N ASN A 148 5.86 25.24 -10.12
CA ASN A 148 6.46 23.92 -9.87
C ASN A 148 7.09 23.87 -8.47
N ALA A 149 6.76 22.84 -7.69
CA ALA A 149 7.24 22.63 -6.32
C ALA A 149 8.42 21.65 -6.21
N THR A 150 8.95 21.16 -7.34
CA THR A 150 9.91 20.05 -7.35
C THR A 150 11.16 20.33 -8.18
N THR A 151 11.03 21.10 -9.26
CA THR A 151 12.12 21.35 -10.21
C THR A 151 11.96 22.67 -10.96
N ALA A 152 13.07 23.32 -11.29
CA ALA A 152 13.14 24.41 -12.28
C ALA A 152 14.49 24.40 -13.01
N ASP A 153 14.51 24.66 -14.31
CA ASP A 153 15.73 24.73 -15.14
C ASP A 153 16.71 23.54 -14.99
N GLY A 154 16.16 22.34 -14.75
CA GLY A 154 16.95 21.11 -14.54
C GLY A 154 17.50 20.93 -13.12
N LEU A 155 17.22 21.87 -12.20
CA LEU A 155 17.52 21.77 -10.78
C LEU A 155 16.44 20.98 -10.05
N VAL A 156 16.85 20.07 -9.17
CA VAL A 156 15.95 19.35 -8.27
C VAL A 156 15.90 20.07 -6.93
N PHE A 157 14.72 20.51 -6.50
CA PHE A 157 14.60 21.35 -5.30
C PHE A 157 14.95 20.63 -4.00
N ALA A 158 14.63 19.34 -3.88
CA ALA A 158 15.06 18.55 -2.73
C ALA A 158 16.59 18.55 -2.54
N ASP A 159 17.35 18.51 -3.65
CA ASP A 159 18.82 18.58 -3.61
C ASP A 159 19.30 19.99 -3.25
N VAL A 160 18.60 21.03 -3.69
CA VAL A 160 18.87 22.43 -3.32
C VAL A 160 18.57 22.67 -1.84
N GLU A 161 17.46 22.16 -1.31
CA GLU A 161 17.04 22.29 0.09
C GLU A 161 18.05 21.61 1.03
N SER A 162 18.45 20.37 0.69
CA SER A 162 19.47 19.65 1.44
C SER A 162 20.81 20.41 1.41
N ALA A 163 21.25 20.86 0.24
CA ALA A 163 22.47 21.64 0.12
C ALA A 163 22.38 23.01 0.82
N TYR A 164 21.19 23.61 0.91
CA TYR A 164 20.97 24.88 1.60
C TYR A 164 21.22 24.73 3.10
N VAL A 165 20.71 23.65 3.71
CA VAL A 165 20.96 23.36 5.13
C VAL A 165 22.45 23.12 5.39
N ASP A 166 23.14 22.40 4.51
CA ASP A 166 24.59 22.20 4.59
C ASP A 166 25.38 23.53 4.55
N GLU A 167 25.07 24.38 3.57
CA GLU A 167 25.72 25.68 3.38
C GLU A 167 25.42 26.63 4.56
N LEU A 168 24.20 26.59 5.09
CA LEU A 168 23.82 27.36 6.27
C LEU A 168 24.58 26.89 7.52
N ASN A 169 24.66 25.58 7.75
CA ASN A 169 25.38 25.00 8.88
C ASN A 169 26.90 25.26 8.82
N ALA A 170 27.49 25.22 7.63
CA ALA A 170 28.90 25.56 7.45
C ALA A 170 29.21 26.99 7.92
N ARG A 171 28.28 27.93 7.71
CA ARG A 171 28.44 29.34 8.11
C ARG A 171 28.12 29.56 9.58
N ARG A 172 27.06 28.95 10.09
CA ARG A 172 26.77 28.90 11.53
C ARG A 172 27.96 28.40 12.33
N SER A 173 28.55 27.28 11.89
CA SER A 173 29.78 26.72 12.48
C SER A 173 30.97 27.68 12.41
N ALA A 174 31.13 28.43 11.32
CA ALA A 174 32.21 29.41 11.19
C ALA A 174 32.07 30.59 12.17
N GLU A 175 30.84 30.92 12.58
CA GLU A 175 30.53 31.94 13.58
C GLU A 175 30.44 31.39 15.02
N GLY A 176 30.59 30.08 15.20
CA GLY A 176 30.59 29.42 16.51
C GLY A 176 29.21 28.99 17.01
N PHE A 177 28.19 29.01 16.15
CA PHE A 177 26.84 28.54 16.46
C PHE A 177 26.71 27.02 16.24
N ALA A 178 25.72 26.41 16.91
CA ALA A 178 25.36 25.02 16.71
C ALA A 178 24.72 24.77 15.33
N ASN A 179 24.86 23.56 14.82
CA ASN A 179 24.20 23.16 13.57
C ASN A 179 22.70 22.95 13.78
N LEU A 180 21.92 23.30 12.76
CA LEU A 180 20.52 22.96 12.63
C LEU A 180 20.35 21.56 12.05
N THR A 181 19.34 20.85 12.50
CA THR A 181 18.95 19.54 12.01
C THR A 181 17.72 19.68 11.13
N ALA A 182 17.78 19.13 9.91
CA ALA A 182 16.61 19.14 9.04
C ALA A 182 15.47 18.32 9.66
N ASP A 183 14.26 18.87 9.67
CA ASP A 183 13.08 18.24 10.24
C ASP A 183 11.92 18.19 9.22
N GLU A 184 11.23 17.05 9.17
CA GLU A 184 10.16 16.79 8.19
C GLU A 184 8.88 17.58 8.50
N ASN A 185 8.57 17.81 9.77
CA ASN A 185 7.40 18.59 10.20
C ASN A 185 7.59 20.06 9.86
N LEU A 186 8.79 20.60 10.13
CA LEU A 186 9.15 21.96 9.74
C LEU A 186 9.19 22.10 8.21
N ALA A 187 9.69 21.10 7.48
CA ALA A 187 9.68 21.13 6.02
C ALA A 187 8.24 21.16 5.47
N SER A 188 7.34 20.32 6.01
CA SER A 188 5.92 20.32 5.67
C SER A 188 5.24 21.66 5.97
N ALA A 189 5.58 22.29 7.10
CA ALA A 189 5.09 23.62 7.45
C ALA A 189 5.65 24.71 6.52
N ALA A 190 6.92 24.61 6.12
CA ALA A 190 7.56 25.50 5.15
C ALA A 190 6.88 25.38 3.78
N THR A 191 6.61 24.16 3.31
CA THR A 191 5.85 23.90 2.07
C THR A 191 4.47 24.54 2.12
N TYR A 192 3.72 24.36 3.21
CA TYR A 192 2.40 24.98 3.34
C TYR A 192 2.48 26.50 3.25
N LEU A 193 3.41 27.13 3.98
CA LEU A 193 3.61 28.57 3.94
C LEU A 193 4.00 29.06 2.55
N ASN A 194 4.95 28.39 1.90
CA ASN A 194 5.44 28.77 0.57
C ASN A 194 4.30 28.73 -0.46
N GLN A 195 3.50 27.68 -0.43
CA GLN A 195 2.33 27.53 -1.30
C GLN A 195 1.30 28.66 -1.12
N GLN A 196 1.10 29.15 0.11
CA GLN A 196 0.20 30.29 0.34
C GLN A 196 0.78 31.59 -0.20
N VAL A 197 2.10 31.79 -0.11
CA VAL A 197 2.76 32.96 -0.71
C VAL A 197 2.62 32.94 -2.23
N VAL A 198 2.86 31.79 -2.86
CA VAL A 198 2.72 31.64 -4.31
C VAL A 198 1.27 31.80 -4.75
N ARG A 199 0.30 31.29 -3.99
CA ARG A 199 -1.14 31.54 -4.26
C ARG A 199 -1.51 33.01 -4.10
N ALA A 200 -0.99 33.69 -3.08
CA ALA A 200 -1.25 35.11 -2.91
C ALA A 200 -0.71 35.96 -4.07
N GLU A 201 0.40 35.53 -4.68
CA GLU A 201 0.99 36.24 -5.82
C GLU A 201 0.34 35.90 -7.16
N TYR A 202 0.13 34.61 -7.46
CA TYR A 202 -0.30 34.14 -8.78
C TYR A 202 -1.70 33.53 -8.81
N GLY A 203 -2.33 33.32 -7.67
CA GLY A 203 -3.68 32.79 -7.55
C GLY A 203 -4.75 33.85 -7.75
N ASP A 204 -6.00 33.41 -7.78
CA ASP A 204 -7.14 34.32 -7.82
C ASP A 204 -7.27 35.09 -6.50
N SER A 205 -7.98 36.22 -6.54
CA SER A 205 -8.14 37.16 -5.42
C SER A 205 -8.84 36.57 -4.17
N ASP A 206 -9.34 35.34 -4.24
CA ASP A 206 -9.94 34.57 -3.15
C ASP A 206 -8.94 33.59 -2.49
N SER A 207 -7.64 33.80 -2.67
CA SER A 207 -6.62 32.95 -2.05
C SER A 207 -6.74 32.99 -0.53
N PRO A 208 -6.87 31.83 0.14
CA PRO A 208 -7.06 31.78 1.58
C PRO A 208 -5.90 32.45 2.30
N SER A 209 -6.20 33.27 3.30
CA SER A 209 -5.19 33.80 4.20
C SER A 209 -4.47 32.65 4.91
N VAL A 210 -3.17 32.84 5.19
CA VAL A 210 -2.36 31.87 5.95
C VAL A 210 -3.07 31.50 7.24
N ASP A 211 -3.46 30.23 7.39
CA ASP A 211 -4.06 29.72 8.61
C ASP A 211 -2.94 29.33 9.57
N ARG A 212 -2.82 30.06 10.68
CA ARG A 212 -1.77 29.79 11.67
C ARG A 212 -1.98 28.46 12.38
N SER A 213 -3.22 28.02 12.54
CA SER A 213 -3.53 26.73 13.17
C SER A 213 -3.08 25.54 12.31
N GLU A 214 -3.04 25.71 11.00
CA GLU A 214 -2.48 24.74 10.06
C GLU A 214 -0.95 24.65 10.16
N ILE A 215 -0.26 25.76 10.41
CA ILE A 215 1.19 25.74 10.65
C ILE A 215 1.48 25.06 11.99
N ASP A 216 0.79 25.48 13.05
CA ASP A 216 1.00 24.96 14.40
C ASP A 216 0.69 23.44 14.46
N SER A 217 -0.31 22.96 13.72
CA SER A 217 -0.63 21.52 13.66
C SER A 217 0.43 20.68 12.93
N ARG A 218 1.16 21.27 11.97
CA ARG A 218 2.26 20.61 11.25
C ARG A 218 3.53 20.58 12.09
N LEU A 219 3.85 21.68 12.77
CA LEU A 219 5.04 21.80 13.62
C LEU A 219 4.96 20.89 14.85
N GLY A 220 3.77 20.62 15.36
CA GLY A 220 3.59 19.77 16.54
C GLY A 220 4.20 20.41 17.80
N ASP A 221 4.62 19.56 18.74
CA ASP A 221 5.19 19.99 20.03
C ASP A 221 6.66 20.42 19.91
N ASP A 222 7.34 20.13 18.79
CA ASP A 222 8.77 20.37 18.60
C ASP A 222 9.13 21.86 18.61
N CYS A 223 8.21 22.73 18.18
CA CYS A 223 8.37 24.19 18.21
C CYS A 223 7.45 24.89 19.25
N ALA A 224 7.14 24.23 20.37
CA ALA A 224 6.22 24.77 21.38
C ALA A 224 6.66 26.12 21.98
N ASP A 225 7.97 26.37 22.05
CA ASP A 225 8.54 27.62 22.56
C ASP A 225 8.55 28.76 21.53
N GLY A 226 8.21 28.46 20.27
CA GLY A 226 8.11 29.41 19.17
C GLY A 226 8.77 28.91 17.89
N TYR A 227 8.47 29.58 16.77
CA TYR A 227 9.12 29.35 15.49
C TYR A 227 9.26 30.67 14.72
N ALA A 228 10.30 30.76 13.89
CA ALA A 228 10.59 31.93 13.06
C ALA A 228 10.51 31.58 11.56
N PRO A 229 9.38 31.88 10.89
CA PRO A 229 9.28 31.70 9.45
C PRO A 229 9.94 32.87 8.71
N ALA A 230 10.66 32.57 7.64
CA ALA A 230 11.18 33.56 6.71
C ALA A 230 10.93 33.13 5.26
N THR A 231 10.31 34.02 4.48
CA THR A 231 10.06 33.81 3.04
C THR A 231 10.65 34.95 2.25
N TYR A 232 11.33 34.62 1.15
CA TYR A 232 11.87 35.59 0.21
C TYR A 232 11.82 35.04 -1.21
N SER A 233 11.81 35.94 -2.19
CA SER A 233 11.92 35.59 -3.60
C SER A 233 13.36 35.70 -4.11
N TYR A 234 13.71 34.87 -5.08
CA TYR A 234 14.99 34.84 -5.76
C TYR A 234 14.78 34.66 -7.26
N ASP A 235 15.36 35.57 -8.03
CA ASP A 235 15.24 35.58 -9.49
C ASP A 235 16.40 34.79 -10.10
N LEU A 236 16.09 33.63 -10.69
CA LEU A 236 17.08 32.75 -11.33
C LEU A 236 17.70 33.38 -12.58
N ASP A 237 16.95 34.20 -13.32
CA ASP A 237 17.37 34.78 -14.59
C ASP A 237 18.43 35.87 -14.41
N GLN A 238 18.65 36.34 -13.18
CA GLN A 238 19.76 37.24 -12.88
C GLN A 238 21.12 36.52 -12.86
N ALA A 239 21.14 35.19 -12.88
CA ALA A 239 22.36 34.43 -13.04
C ALA A 239 22.76 34.31 -14.52
N SER A 240 24.03 34.59 -14.84
CA SER A 240 24.54 34.47 -16.21
C SER A 240 24.59 33.03 -16.75
N ASP A 241 24.57 32.04 -15.85
CA ASP A 241 24.61 30.61 -16.15
C ASP A 241 23.64 29.88 -15.21
N THR A 242 23.03 28.78 -15.69
CA THR A 242 22.26 27.86 -14.86
C THR A 242 23.17 27.28 -13.78
N PRO A 243 22.93 27.56 -12.49
CA PRO A 243 23.78 27.04 -11.42
C PRO A 243 23.62 25.52 -11.29
N THR A 244 24.52 24.89 -10.53
CA THR A 244 24.23 23.55 -9.95
C THR A 244 23.37 23.73 -8.70
N GLU A 245 22.76 22.67 -8.21
CA GLU A 245 21.91 22.69 -7.01
C GLU A 245 22.67 23.24 -5.80
N ARG A 246 23.91 22.79 -5.61
CA ARG A 246 24.78 23.27 -4.53
C ARG A 246 25.19 24.74 -4.69
N GLU A 247 25.41 25.18 -5.92
CA GLU A 247 25.73 26.57 -6.21
C GLU A 247 24.52 27.49 -5.96
N LEU A 248 23.32 27.06 -6.33
CA LEU A 248 22.09 27.78 -6.02
C LEU A 248 21.88 27.85 -4.50
N ALA A 249 21.99 26.72 -3.79
CA ALA A 249 21.88 26.66 -2.34
C ALA A 249 22.82 27.67 -1.64
N ARG A 250 24.08 27.74 -2.08
CA ARG A 250 25.07 28.70 -1.58
C ARG A 250 24.62 30.14 -1.77
N ARG A 251 24.13 30.49 -2.96
CA ARG A 251 23.61 31.83 -3.29
C ARG A 251 22.38 32.19 -2.49
N LEU A 252 21.46 31.25 -2.28
CA LEU A 252 20.25 31.45 -1.48
C LEU A 252 20.60 31.74 -0.02
N ALA A 253 21.51 30.95 0.56
CA ALA A 253 22.01 31.21 1.91
C ALA A 253 22.71 32.58 2.01
N GLU A 254 23.52 32.98 1.00
CA GLU A 254 24.17 34.31 0.97
C GLU A 254 23.15 35.44 0.83
N SER A 255 22.09 35.20 0.06
CA SER A 255 21.01 36.17 -0.12
C SER A 255 20.28 36.42 1.19
N TYR A 256 20.03 35.36 1.96
CA TYR A 256 19.39 35.47 3.26
C TYR A 256 20.23 36.28 4.27
N GLU A 257 21.53 36.01 4.37
CA GLU A 257 22.40 36.73 5.32
C GLU A 257 22.47 38.24 5.06
N ARG A 258 22.31 38.66 3.80
CA ARG A 258 22.28 40.08 3.46
C ARG A 258 21.03 40.79 3.97
N THR A 259 19.93 40.05 4.15
CA THR A 259 18.64 40.59 4.59
C THR A 259 18.32 40.29 6.04
N SER A 260 19.04 39.36 6.68
CA SER A 260 18.82 38.96 8.07
C SER A 260 20.13 38.50 8.72
N SER A 261 20.38 38.96 9.94
CA SER A 261 21.48 38.46 10.77
C SER A 261 21.12 37.10 11.36
N PHE A 262 22.11 36.22 11.51
CA PHE A 262 21.97 35.06 12.39
C PHE A 262 21.55 35.55 13.78
N GLU A 263 20.34 35.19 14.20
CA GLU A 263 19.97 35.34 15.60
C GLU A 263 20.63 34.19 16.37
N ASP A 264 21.17 34.48 17.54
CA ASP A 264 21.63 33.49 18.53
C ASP A 264 20.38 32.86 19.17
N THR A 265 19.57 32.22 18.32
CA THR A 265 18.41 31.48 18.75
C THR A 265 18.89 30.09 19.16
N ALA A 266 18.27 29.54 20.20
CA ALA A 266 18.48 28.16 20.63
C ALA A 266 17.90 27.14 19.63
N ASP A 267 17.63 27.56 18.40
CA ASP A 267 17.00 26.76 17.36
C ASP A 267 17.90 25.57 17.02
N GLU A 268 17.32 24.38 17.05
CA GLU A 268 18.01 23.11 16.78
C GLU A 268 17.54 22.46 15.47
N LEU A 269 16.40 22.89 14.95
CA LEU A 269 15.65 22.31 13.84
C LEU A 269 15.44 23.33 12.70
N ILE A 270 15.33 22.80 11.48
CA ILE A 270 15.03 23.62 10.31
C ILE A 270 14.19 22.86 9.29
N GLY A 271 13.22 23.56 8.71
CA GLY A 271 12.53 23.17 7.49
C GLY A 271 12.73 24.19 6.40
N VAL A 272 12.92 23.74 5.17
CA VAL A 272 13.11 24.59 3.99
C VAL A 272 12.27 24.04 2.85
N ASP A 273 11.68 24.92 2.07
CA ASP A 273 10.92 24.57 0.87
C ASP A 273 11.19 25.59 -0.25
N LEU A 274 11.34 25.08 -1.47
CA LEU A 274 11.46 25.87 -2.69
C LEU A 274 10.26 25.66 -3.62
N HIS A 275 9.78 26.76 -4.21
CA HIS A 275 8.72 26.72 -5.21
C HIS A 275 9.00 27.73 -6.33
N ALA A 276 9.00 27.28 -7.59
CA ALA A 276 9.11 28.16 -8.75
C ALA A 276 7.72 28.66 -9.17
N GLY A 277 7.57 29.98 -9.24
CA GLY A 277 6.39 30.63 -9.82
C GLY A 277 6.29 30.40 -11.34
N PRO A 278 5.13 30.69 -11.95
CA PRO A 278 4.92 30.59 -13.40
C PRO A 278 5.85 31.44 -14.27
N ASP A 279 6.46 32.47 -13.69
CA ASP A 279 7.42 33.39 -14.31
C ASP A 279 8.88 32.99 -14.09
N GLY A 280 9.14 31.87 -13.39
CA GLY A 280 10.50 31.40 -13.08
C GLY A 280 11.10 31.97 -11.79
N VAL A 281 10.40 32.87 -11.08
CA VAL A 281 10.86 33.38 -9.78
C VAL A 281 10.78 32.27 -8.74
N LEU A 282 11.87 32.03 -8.02
CA LEU A 282 11.89 31.08 -6.90
C LEU A 282 11.40 31.76 -5.62
N TYR A 283 10.49 31.09 -4.93
CA TYR A 283 10.06 31.42 -3.59
C TYR A 283 10.69 30.43 -2.63
N VAL A 284 11.44 30.95 -1.66
CA VAL A 284 12.15 30.15 -0.67
C VAL A 284 11.54 30.46 0.68
N THR A 285 10.99 29.44 1.32
CA THR A 285 10.50 29.53 2.70
C THR A 285 11.37 28.67 3.59
N ARG A 286 11.69 29.19 4.77
CA ARG A 286 12.30 28.42 5.84
C ARG A 286 11.58 28.66 7.16
N ILE A 287 11.64 27.67 8.03
CA ILE A 287 11.18 27.76 9.41
C ILE A 287 12.27 27.19 10.30
N VAL A 288 12.56 27.89 11.38
CA VAL A 288 13.47 27.41 12.44
C VAL A 288 12.75 27.46 13.79
N CYS A 289 13.09 26.48 14.61
CA CYS A 289 12.89 26.36 16.04
C CYS A 289 13.97 25.36 16.54
#